data_AF-A0A0C3QMM5-F1
#
_entry.id   AF-A0A0C3QMM5-F1
#
_cell.length_a   1.000
_cell.length_b   1.000
_cell.length_c   1.000
_cell.angle_alpha   90.00
_cell.angle_beta   90.00
_cell.angle_gamma   90.00
#
_symmetry.space_group_name_H-M   'P 1'
#
loop_
_entity.id
_entity.type
_entity.pdbx_description
1 polymer ?
#
loop_
_entity_poly.entity_id
_entity_poly.type
_entity_poly.pdbx_seq_one_letter_code
_entity_poly.pdbx_strand_id
1 'polypeptide(L)'
;GTKRPGYGTLGTPVQIVVNCFKMDLPVGMIHHYDGVLPEDNWFPKKLTMEIVRQMQDQNQTIFTKRGCFDGRKNLYSPVRYPIGD
;
A
#
# COMPACT_ATOMS: atom_id res chain seq x y z
N GLY A 1 -22.04 8.24 -7.52
CA GLY A 1 -22.92 7.06 -7.43
C GLY A 1 -23.98 7.31 -6.38
N THR A 2 -25.20 6.84 -6.58
CA THR A 2 -26.29 6.97 -5.60
C THR A 2 -26.06 6.07 -4.40
N LYS A 3 -26.49 6.51 -3.21
CA LYS A 3 -26.40 5.70 -1.99
C LYS A 3 -27.25 4.43 -2.15
N ARG A 4 -26.76 3.30 -1.63
CA ARG A 4 -27.54 2.04 -1.59
C ARG A 4 -28.89 2.30 -0.87
N PRO A 5 -30.04 2.00 -1.50
CA PRO A 5 -31.36 2.33 -0.94
C PRO A 5 -31.78 1.39 0.21
N GLY A 6 -31.16 0.21 0.33
CA GLY A 6 -31.46 -0.75 1.40
C GLY A 6 -30.85 -2.14 1.15
N TYR A 7 -31.30 -3.12 1.92
CA TYR A 7 -30.96 -4.55 1.80
C TYR A 7 -32.20 -5.35 1.39
N GLY A 8 -32.03 -6.42 0.61
CA GLY A 8 -33.13 -7.30 0.21
C GLY A 8 -33.65 -8.15 1.37
N THR A 9 -34.96 -8.42 1.40
CA THR A 9 -35.64 -9.11 2.51
C THR A 9 -36.38 -10.40 2.11
N LEU A 10 -36.54 -10.66 0.81
CA LEU A 10 -37.24 -11.85 0.31
C LEU A 10 -36.28 -13.03 0.12
N GLY A 11 -36.78 -14.24 0.31
CA GLY A 11 -36.05 -15.50 0.11
C GLY A 11 -35.72 -16.23 1.40
N THR A 12 -35.03 -17.38 1.26
CA THR A 12 -34.62 -18.23 2.39
C THR A 12 -33.16 -17.94 2.73
N PRO A 13 -32.82 -17.57 3.98
CA PRO A 13 -31.44 -17.37 4.39
C PRO A 13 -30.61 -18.66 4.25
N VAL A 14 -29.39 -18.54 3.73
CA VAL A 14 -28.43 -19.64 3.59
C VAL A 14 -27.09 -19.21 4.17
N GLN A 15 -26.44 -20.08 4.93
CA GLN A 15 -25.09 -19.84 5.41
C GLN A 15 -24.08 -20.08 4.29
N ILE A 16 -23.22 -19.09 4.05
CA ILE A 16 -22.16 -19.15 3.05
C ILE A 16 -20.81 -18.87 3.69
N VAL A 17 -19.76 -19.51 3.17
CA VAL A 17 -18.37 -19.15 3.45
C VAL A 17 -17.83 -18.47 2.20
N VAL A 18 -17.22 -17.31 2.39
CA VAL A 18 -16.63 -16.52 1.30
C VAL A 18 -15.14 -16.34 1.54
N ASN A 19 -14.39 -16.13 0.47
CA ASN A 19 -12.97 -15.78 0.53
C ASN A 19 -12.79 -14.29 0.90
N CYS A 20 -13.36 -13.87 2.03
CA CYS A 20 -13.23 -12.53 2.58
C CYS A 20 -12.81 -12.61 4.05
N PHE A 21 -11.60 -12.12 4.34
CA PHE A 21 -11.05 -12.11 5.68
C PHE A 21 -11.20 -10.71 6.27
N LYS A 22 -11.74 -10.62 7.48
CA LYS A 22 -11.79 -9.35 8.22
C LYS A 22 -10.37 -8.88 8.51
N MET A 23 -10.07 -7.63 8.20
CA MET A 23 -8.79 -6.99 8.51
C MET A 23 -9.04 -5.82 9.46
N ASP A 24 -8.26 -5.78 10.55
CA ASP A 24 -8.23 -4.63 11.45
C ASP A 24 -7.09 -3.70 11.00
N LEU A 25 -7.46 -2.50 10.54
CA LEU A 25 -6.51 -1.51 10.04
C LEU A 25 -6.18 -0.50 11.14
N PRO A 26 -4.89 -0.21 11.41
CA PRO A 26 -4.52 0.86 12.32
C PRO A 26 -4.93 2.21 11.74
N VAL A 27 -5.48 3.08 12.59
CA VAL A 27 -5.81 4.45 12.22
C VAL A 27 -4.58 5.33 12.44
N GLY A 28 -4.14 6.04 11.40
CA GLY A 28 -2.98 6.91 11.48
C GLY A 28 -2.68 7.61 10.16
N MET A 29 -1.73 8.56 10.20
CA MET A 29 -1.24 9.23 9.01
C MET A 29 -0.33 8.27 8.22
N ILE A 30 -0.55 8.15 6.92
CA ILE A 30 0.33 7.44 6.00
C ILE A 30 1.03 8.50 5.15
N HIS A 31 2.37 8.44 5.14
CA HIS A 31 3.19 9.32 4.32
C HIS A 31 3.36 8.71 2.94
N HIS A 32 3.02 9.47 1.92
CA HIS A 32 3.20 9.10 0.51
C HIS A 32 4.40 9.86 -0.07
N TYR A 33 5.30 9.11 -0.69
CA TYR A 33 6.46 9.61 -1.42
C TYR A 33 6.28 9.22 -2.89
N ASP A 34 6.14 10.22 -3.76
CA ASP A 34 6.09 10.05 -5.22
C ASP A 34 7.48 10.29 -5.83
N GLY A 35 7.68 9.85 -7.08
CA GLY A 35 8.93 10.07 -7.81
C GLY A 35 10.11 9.23 -7.30
N VAL A 36 9.83 8.11 -6.62
CA VAL A 36 10.86 7.19 -6.10
C VAL A 36 11.74 6.63 -7.23
N LEU A 37 11.16 6.46 -8.43
CA LEU A 37 11.89 6.11 -9.64
C LEU A 37 11.63 7.15 -10.75
N PRO A 38 12.58 7.33 -11.69
CA PRO A 38 12.38 8.17 -12.86
C PRO A 38 11.20 7.69 -13.71
N GLU A 39 10.37 8.61 -14.20
CA GLU A 39 9.16 8.30 -14.97
C GLU A 39 9.45 7.57 -16.30
N ASP A 40 10.63 7.80 -16.88
CA ASP A 40 11.02 7.27 -18.19
C ASP A 40 11.48 5.80 -18.17
N ASN A 41 11.60 5.21 -16.98
CA ASN A 41 12.24 3.91 -16.82
C ASN A 41 11.23 2.77 -16.71
N TRP A 42 11.01 2.08 -17.83
CA TRP A 42 10.18 0.87 -17.90
C TRP A 42 10.94 -0.38 -17.45
N PHE A 43 11.45 -0.39 -16.22
CA PHE A 43 12.09 -1.57 -15.66
C PHE A 43 11.07 -2.64 -15.25
N PRO A 44 11.44 -3.94 -15.29
CA PRO A 44 10.60 -4.99 -14.74
C PRO A 44 10.29 -4.74 -13.26
N LYS A 45 9.02 -4.89 -12.85
CA LYS A 45 8.59 -4.66 -11.46
C LYS A 45 9.42 -5.43 -10.42
N LYS A 46 9.88 -6.63 -10.76
CA LYS A 46 10.72 -7.42 -9.84
C LYS A 46 12.03 -6.70 -9.53
N LEU A 47 12.66 -6.11 -10.54
CA LEU A 47 13.91 -5.36 -10.40
C LEU A 47 13.69 -4.09 -9.59
N THR A 48 12.64 -3.33 -9.87
CA THR A 48 12.34 -2.09 -9.13
C THR A 48 12.05 -2.35 -7.66
N MET A 49 11.29 -3.41 -7.36
CA MET A 49 11.03 -3.86 -5.99
C MET A 49 12.31 -4.27 -5.27
N GLU A 50 13.23 -4.95 -5.96
CA GLU A 50 14.52 -5.37 -5.39
C GLU A 50 15.44 -4.17 -5.11
N ILE A 51 15.53 -3.22 -6.04
CA ILE A 51 16.29 -1.97 -5.86
C ILE A 51 15.79 -1.22 -4.64
N VAL A 52 14.48 -0.95 -4.55
CA VAL A 52 13.90 -0.21 -3.43
C VAL A 52 14.01 -0.98 -2.11
N ARG A 53 13.96 -2.31 -2.15
CA ARG A 53 14.24 -3.15 -0.98
C ARG A 53 15.68 -3.00 -0.50
N GLN A 54 16.66 -3.14 -1.41
CA GLN A 54 18.09 -3.03 -1.07
C GLN A 54 18.44 -1.61 -0.59
N MET A 55 17.86 -0.58 -1.21
CA MET A 55 18.01 0.80 -0.77
C MET A 55 17.54 0.99 0.68
N GLN A 56 16.39 0.42 1.05
CA GLN A 56 15.89 0.45 2.43
C GLN A 56 16.79 -0.36 3.39
N ASP A 57 17.32 -1.50 2.94
CA ASP A 57 18.21 -2.37 3.74
C ASP A 57 19.53 -1.70 4.07
N GLN A 58 20.09 -0.93 3.14
CA GLN A 58 21.38 -0.25 3.28
C GLN A 58 21.28 1.06 4.08
N ASN A 59 20.09 1.66 4.20
CA ASN A 59 19.88 2.97 4.80
C ASN A 59 18.91 2.93 6.00
N GLN A 60 19.17 2.03 6.96
CA GLN A 60 18.27 1.76 8.09
C GLN A 60 18.04 2.97 9.02
N THR A 61 18.97 3.93 9.03
CA THR A 61 18.84 5.18 9.79
C THR A 61 17.74 6.09 9.24
N ILE A 62 17.49 6.03 7.93
CA ILE A 62 16.42 6.78 7.24
C ILE A 62 15.13 5.95 7.28
N PHE A 63 15.22 4.68 6.86
CA PHE A 63 14.09 3.75 6.75
C PHE A 63 13.87 2.97 8.05
N THR A 64 13.68 3.70 9.16
CA THR A 64 13.49 3.13 10.51
C THR A 64 12.35 2.11 10.57
N LYS A 65 11.28 2.34 9.79
CA LYS A 65 10.34 1.32 9.36
C LYS A 65 10.42 1.21 7.84
N ARG A 66 10.24 -0.02 7.32
CA ARG A 66 10.16 -0.22 5.87
C ARG A 66 8.87 0.35 5.32
N GLY A 67 8.97 0.99 4.16
CA GLY A 67 7.86 1.45 3.37
C GLY A 67 7.39 0.40 2.37
N CYS A 68 6.12 0.47 2.02
CA CYS A 68 5.49 -0.33 0.99
C CYS A 68 5.62 0.37 -0.36
N PHE A 69 6.34 -0.25 -1.29
CA PHE A 69 6.55 0.27 -2.65
C PHE A 69 5.63 -0.46 -3.64
N ASP A 70 5.07 0.28 -4.61
CA ASP A 70 4.14 -0.26 -5.61
C ASP A 70 4.83 -0.90 -6.85
N GLY A 71 6.16 -0.84 -6.89
CA GLY A 71 6.98 -1.31 -8.01
C GLY A 71 7.15 -0.30 -9.13
N ARG A 72 6.63 0.92 -8.98
CA ARG A 72 6.71 2.01 -9.96
C ARG A 72 7.20 3.30 -9.31
N LYS A 73 6.30 4.15 -8.83
CA LYS A 73 6.65 5.52 -8.39
C LYS A 73 6.27 5.82 -6.95
N ASN A 74 5.40 5.01 -6.35
CA ASN A 74 4.79 5.32 -5.06
C ASN A 74 5.39 4.46 -3.95
N LEU A 75 5.91 5.13 -2.92
CA LEU A 75 6.32 4.53 -1.65
C LEU A 75 5.45 5.07 -0.52
N TYR A 76 4.92 4.18 0.31
CA TYR A 76 4.07 4.51 1.45
C TYR A 76 4.74 4.10 2.75
N SER A 77 4.65 4.93 3.78
CA SER A 77 5.21 4.63 5.10
C SER A 77 4.30 5.07 6.24
N PRO A 78 4.22 4.29 7.34
CA PRO A 78 3.56 4.73 8.57
C PRO A 78 4.38 5.77 9.36
N VAL A 79 5.63 6.04 8.96
CA VAL A 79 6.50 7.05 9.59
C VAL A 79 7.04 8.01 8.56
N ARG A 80 7.21 9.28 8.96
CA ARG A 80 7.85 10.28 8.10
C ARG A 80 9.36 10.04 8.07
N TYR A 81 9.90 9.76 6.90
CA TYR A 81 11.34 9.69 6.68
C TYR A 81 11.97 11.09 6.66
N PRO A 82 13.21 11.25 7.19
CA PRO A 82 13.91 12.52 7.24
C PRO A 82 14.61 12.85 5.91
N ILE A 83 13.84 12.94 4.82
CA ILE A 83 14.36 13.15 3.45
C ILE A 83 14.06 14.54 2.86
N GLY A 84 13.60 15.47 3.70
CA GLY A 84 13.24 16.84 3.29
C GLY A 84 11.73 17.07 3.09
N ASP A 85 11.39 18.28 2.65
CA ASP A 85 10.09 18.65 2.06
C ASP A 85 10.19 18.61 0.53
#